data_AF-A0A957RJ16-F1
#
_entry.id   AF-A0A957RJ16-F1
#
_cell.length_a   1.000
_cell.length_b   1.000
_cell.length_c   1.000
_cell.angle_alpha   90.00
_cell.angle_beta   90.00
_cell.angle_gamma   90.00
#
_symmetry.space_group_name_H-M   'P 1'
#
loop_
_entity.id
_entity.type
_entity.pdbx_description
1 polymer ?
#
loop_
_entity_poly.entity_id
_entity_poly.type
_entity_poly.pdbx_seq_one_letter_code
_entity_poly.pdbx_strand_id
1 'polypeptide(L)'
;AAILGDFAPGLYAAGTTPFAVDQWQPAGGELVHVQTDGVGVFAITDRMPIARTDEAVEGFTWQNAHYAAHVTSRGTVVVDDRELGTMTVWEECGDTYSDESGALLGTLLATSVPVLVERSAHHAVLVFDAAWQAVDRSATAQVRLTFDASPLLRWAIELDSQGANLRVEMAFATGGPGAIHAGMPFDVVTRPVADNDLLPRAVEGDLARILLGQREVNEVRTFPFHEFVAVGDARRCVAVLAKGLHAYRAGEAGTLHLTLRRAVEWLTAADLANRVGDAGPFFYVPDARCERRVRHEIAVAFCPFAADSMEMQAINAAYQSPPLLVEAGGHGTRTQWAFLRADTPLSALQVAPAGLHARLYNPTPDTVTLSNPPARSDVWGEAAPGSVESVPPHAIVDVLLPAPPQPASRPAPLVVHDGPAWRVGTNRSRPDPAVLAELEQRMAALTAQLAELAPAAPNSSTADRLRREHHRYVLERELAELRLSLLLNERKLAEGETPSHAYLYDPDDEIAAAGLALNRLRIKRRIFDYVVAALES
;
A
#
# COMPACT_ATOMS: atom_id res chain seq x y z
N ALA A 1 3.43 -15.83 24.61
CA ALA A 1 3.95 -16.05 25.97
C ALA A 1 3.17 -17.11 26.74
N ALA A 2 1.84 -16.98 26.85
CA ALA A 2 1.03 -17.87 27.67
C ALA A 2 0.96 -19.33 27.16
N ILE A 3 0.96 -19.53 25.83
CA ILE A 3 1.00 -20.86 25.20
C ILE A 3 2.38 -21.54 25.38
N LEU A 4 3.46 -20.75 25.35
CA LEU A 4 4.84 -21.25 25.38
C LEU A 4 5.35 -21.59 26.81
N GLY A 5 4.56 -21.38 27.86
CA GLY A 5 4.95 -21.73 29.23
C GLY A 5 5.21 -23.23 29.43
N ASP A 6 4.39 -24.08 28.79
CA ASP A 6 4.50 -25.54 28.84
C ASP A 6 5.43 -26.13 27.76
N PHE A 7 6.11 -25.27 27.00
CA PHE A 7 7.11 -25.69 26.02
C PHE A 7 8.47 -25.86 26.68
N ALA A 8 9.33 -26.68 26.08
CA ALA A 8 10.72 -26.76 26.44
C ALA A 8 11.42 -25.40 26.15
N PRO A 9 12.49 -25.03 26.87
CA PRO A 9 13.33 -23.91 26.47
C PRO A 9 13.88 -24.09 25.05
N GLY A 10 13.83 -23.06 24.22
CA GLY A 10 14.38 -23.15 22.86
C GLY A 10 13.91 -22.04 21.92
N LEU A 11 14.31 -22.16 20.66
CA LEU A 11 13.86 -21.30 19.57
C LEU A 11 12.74 -21.99 18.80
N TYR A 12 11.71 -21.22 18.47
CA TYR A 12 10.51 -21.69 17.83
C TYR A 12 10.11 -20.77 16.68
N ALA A 13 9.53 -21.36 15.64
CA ALA A 13 8.74 -20.66 14.64
C ALA A 13 7.27 -20.68 15.06
N ALA A 14 6.66 -19.51 15.23
CA ALA A 14 5.21 -19.39 15.29
C ALA A 14 4.68 -19.25 13.85
N GLY A 15 4.11 -20.33 13.31
CA GLY A 15 3.48 -20.34 12.00
C GLY A 15 2.23 -19.45 11.99
N THR A 16 2.17 -18.53 11.05
CA THR A 16 1.16 -17.46 10.93
C THR A 16 0.23 -17.64 9.74
N THR A 17 0.47 -18.68 8.94
CA THR A 17 -0.24 -18.98 7.70
C THR A 17 -0.71 -20.44 7.71
N PRO A 18 -1.86 -20.77 7.11
CA PRO A 18 -2.37 -22.16 7.03
C PRO A 18 -1.66 -23.03 5.98
N PHE A 19 -0.68 -22.47 5.27
CA PHE A 19 0.23 -23.19 4.37
C PHE A 19 1.43 -23.75 5.13
N ALA A 20 1.98 -24.86 4.63
CA ALA A 20 3.31 -25.28 5.05
C ALA A 20 4.36 -24.26 4.59
N VAL A 21 5.37 -24.01 5.42
CA VAL A 21 6.51 -23.12 5.10
C VAL A 21 7.79 -23.90 5.37
N ASP A 22 8.69 -23.90 4.38
CA ASP A 22 10.04 -24.46 4.47
C ASP A 22 11.01 -23.43 3.88
N GLN A 23 11.70 -22.69 4.74
CA GLN A 23 12.62 -21.63 4.31
C GLN A 23 13.69 -21.32 5.35
N TRP A 24 14.79 -20.72 4.90
CA TRP A 24 15.78 -20.15 5.80
C TRP A 24 15.42 -18.71 6.17
N GLN A 25 15.56 -18.34 7.45
CA GLN A 25 15.28 -16.99 7.94
C GLN A 25 16.40 -16.48 8.85
N PRO A 26 16.77 -15.18 8.76
CA PRO A 26 17.75 -14.60 9.65
C PRO A 26 17.17 -14.37 11.07
N ALA A 27 17.91 -14.80 12.09
CA ALA A 27 17.67 -14.51 13.50
C ALA A 27 18.95 -13.95 14.14
N GLY A 28 19.10 -12.62 14.11
CA GLY A 28 20.26 -11.93 14.68
C GLY A 28 21.56 -12.23 13.94
N GLY A 29 22.42 -13.07 14.53
CA GLY A 29 23.71 -13.49 13.95
C GLY A 29 23.67 -14.86 13.26
N GLU A 30 22.51 -15.52 13.26
CA GLU A 30 22.32 -16.87 12.74
C GLU A 30 21.27 -16.87 11.63
N LEU A 31 21.37 -17.85 10.73
CA LEU A 31 20.32 -18.24 9.81
C LEU A 31 19.71 -19.53 10.34
N VAL A 32 18.38 -19.60 10.40
CA VAL A 32 17.66 -20.74 10.96
C VAL A 32 16.73 -21.36 9.93
N HIS A 33 16.64 -22.68 9.94
CA HIS A 33 15.74 -23.40 9.04
C HIS A 33 14.36 -23.47 9.66
N VAL A 34 13.42 -22.77 9.05
CA VAL A 34 12.03 -22.68 9.51
C VAL A 34 11.20 -23.68 8.73
N GLN A 35 10.66 -24.65 9.46
CA GLN A 35 9.72 -25.64 8.94
C GLN A 35 8.43 -25.58 9.78
N THR A 36 7.35 -25.10 9.17
CA THR A 36 6.03 -25.05 9.80
C THR A 36 5.01 -25.82 8.97
N ASP A 37 4.07 -26.46 9.65
CA ASP A 37 2.98 -27.22 9.03
C ASP A 37 1.63 -26.53 9.24
N GLY A 38 1.51 -25.30 8.71
CA GLY A 38 0.38 -24.41 8.95
C GLY A 38 0.52 -23.54 10.20
N VAL A 39 -0.61 -23.15 10.79
CA VAL A 39 -0.67 -22.26 11.95
C VAL A 39 -0.38 -23.07 13.22
N GLY A 40 0.59 -22.58 14.01
CA GLY A 40 1.07 -23.29 15.18
C GLY A 40 2.41 -22.78 15.71
N VAL A 41 3.06 -23.61 16.51
CA VAL A 41 4.40 -23.41 17.06
C VAL A 41 5.24 -24.64 16.76
N PHE A 42 6.44 -24.44 16.21
CA PHE A 42 7.32 -25.51 15.75
C PHE A 42 8.75 -25.25 16.25
N ALA A 43 9.39 -26.26 16.85
CA ALA A 43 10.77 -26.14 17.31
C ALA A 43 11.74 -25.98 16.13
N ILE A 44 12.71 -25.08 16.29
CA ILE A 44 13.79 -24.88 15.33
C ILE A 44 15.05 -25.55 15.86
N THR A 45 15.61 -26.44 15.07
CA THR A 45 16.82 -27.21 15.44
C THR A 45 18.00 -26.92 14.54
N ASP A 46 17.78 -26.65 13.25
CA ASP A 46 18.86 -26.38 12.30
C ASP A 46 19.18 -24.88 12.23
N ARG A 47 20.47 -24.58 12.40
CA ARG A 47 21.03 -23.24 12.50
C ARG A 47 22.42 -23.20 11.91
N MET A 48 22.74 -22.08 11.28
CA MET A 48 24.09 -21.80 10.82
C MET A 48 24.48 -20.34 11.04
N PRO A 49 25.77 -20.03 11.26
CA PRO A 49 26.20 -18.66 11.42
C PRO A 49 26.05 -17.86 10.13
N ILE A 50 25.73 -16.57 10.27
CA ILE A 50 25.83 -15.59 9.18
C ILE A 50 27.17 -14.86 9.34
N ALA A 51 28.04 -14.96 8.33
CA ALA A 51 29.24 -14.16 8.28
C ALA A 51 28.88 -12.70 7.97
N ARG A 52 29.39 -11.76 8.78
CA ARG A 52 29.29 -10.33 8.51
C ARG A 52 30.55 -9.84 7.81
N THR A 53 30.37 -9.08 6.76
CA THR A 53 31.43 -8.57 5.89
C THR A 53 31.22 -7.09 5.62
N ASP A 54 32.22 -6.40 5.09
CA ASP A 54 32.12 -5.03 4.55
C ASP A 54 32.81 -4.99 3.17
N GLU A 55 32.61 -6.06 2.39
CA GLU A 55 33.28 -6.26 1.10
C GLU A 55 32.56 -5.46 0.02
N ALA A 56 33.21 -4.41 -0.50
CA ALA A 56 32.76 -3.73 -1.70
C ALA A 56 32.90 -4.64 -2.92
N VAL A 57 31.83 -4.79 -3.70
CA VAL A 57 31.77 -5.69 -4.85
C VAL A 57 31.50 -4.93 -6.15
N GLU A 58 32.37 -5.11 -7.16
CA GLU A 58 32.13 -4.57 -8.52
C GLU A 58 31.08 -5.38 -9.29
N GLY A 59 30.81 -6.59 -8.83
CA GLY A 59 29.75 -7.46 -9.34
C GLY A 59 29.49 -8.58 -8.35
N PHE A 60 28.23 -8.96 -8.20
CA PHE A 60 27.81 -10.07 -7.34
C PHE A 60 26.89 -11.00 -8.12
N THR A 61 27.04 -12.31 -7.93
CA THR A 61 26.19 -13.30 -8.58
C THR A 61 25.60 -14.22 -7.54
N TRP A 62 24.30 -14.46 -7.64
CA TRP A 62 23.56 -15.44 -6.85
C TRP A 62 22.88 -16.44 -7.78
N GLN A 63 22.86 -17.70 -7.38
CA GLN A 63 22.13 -18.74 -8.09
C GLN A 63 21.53 -19.71 -7.09
N ASN A 64 20.25 -20.01 -7.27
CA ASN A 64 19.54 -21.06 -6.53
C ASN A 64 18.74 -21.94 -7.51
N ALA A 65 17.81 -22.75 -7.00
CA ALA A 65 16.98 -23.64 -7.82
C ALA A 65 15.94 -22.91 -8.70
N HIS A 66 15.73 -21.61 -8.46
CA HIS A 66 14.65 -20.82 -9.05
C HIS A 66 15.14 -19.74 -10.01
N TYR A 67 16.25 -19.09 -9.71
CA TYR A 67 16.79 -17.99 -10.52
C TYR A 67 18.31 -17.86 -10.42
N ALA A 68 18.89 -17.17 -11.41
CA ALA A 68 20.26 -16.67 -11.38
C ALA A 68 20.22 -15.14 -11.52
N ALA A 69 20.80 -14.44 -10.54
CA ALA A 69 20.81 -12.98 -10.49
C ALA A 69 22.25 -12.46 -10.51
N HIS A 70 22.45 -11.35 -11.21
CA HIS A 70 23.68 -10.59 -11.20
C HIS A 70 23.41 -9.15 -10.73
N VAL A 71 24.22 -8.64 -9.81
CA VAL A 71 24.19 -7.24 -9.37
C VAL A 71 25.46 -6.57 -9.86
N THR A 72 25.31 -5.49 -10.62
CA THR A 72 26.43 -4.72 -11.17
C THR A 72 27.00 -3.75 -10.12
N SER A 73 28.17 -3.16 -10.40
CA SER A 73 28.77 -2.10 -9.58
C SER A 73 27.90 -0.85 -9.43
N ARG A 74 26.86 -0.70 -10.26
CA ARG A 74 25.88 0.39 -10.20
C ARG A 74 24.62 0.03 -9.42
N GLY A 75 24.57 -1.13 -8.77
CA GLY A 75 23.40 -1.60 -8.03
C GLY A 75 22.25 -2.12 -8.91
N THR A 76 22.40 -2.14 -10.24
CA THR A 76 21.41 -2.73 -11.15
C THR A 76 21.38 -4.25 -10.94
N VAL A 77 20.17 -4.79 -10.75
CA VAL A 77 19.94 -6.23 -10.61
C VAL A 77 19.43 -6.78 -11.93
N VAL A 78 20.08 -7.83 -12.44
CA VAL A 78 19.77 -8.49 -13.71
C VAL A 78 19.44 -9.95 -13.47
N VAL A 79 18.31 -10.42 -13.98
CA VAL A 79 17.90 -11.83 -13.99
C VAL A 79 17.43 -12.19 -15.40
N ASP A 80 18.03 -13.20 -16.03
CA ASP A 80 17.72 -13.61 -17.42
C ASP A 80 17.65 -12.42 -18.41
N ASP A 81 18.67 -11.56 -18.40
CA ASP A 81 18.80 -10.33 -19.19
C ASP A 81 17.73 -9.24 -18.90
N ARG A 82 17.03 -9.34 -17.77
CA ARG A 82 16.00 -8.37 -17.35
C ARG A 82 16.48 -7.54 -16.18
N GLU A 83 16.33 -6.23 -16.30
CA GLU A 83 16.60 -5.31 -15.19
C GLU A 83 15.42 -5.27 -14.22
N LEU A 84 15.72 -5.43 -12.94
CA LEU A 84 14.75 -5.42 -11.86
C LEU A 84 15.10 -4.34 -10.83
N GLY A 85 14.08 -3.61 -10.42
CA GLY A 85 14.17 -2.68 -9.31
C GLY A 85 14.75 -1.32 -9.63
N THR A 86 14.74 -0.91 -10.89
CA THR A 86 15.19 0.43 -11.30
C THR A 86 14.23 1.48 -10.76
N MET A 87 14.75 2.41 -9.95
CA MET A 87 13.94 3.50 -9.37
C MET A 87 13.98 4.74 -10.25
N THR A 88 12.83 5.07 -10.83
CA THR A 88 12.64 6.22 -11.74
C THR A 88 11.88 7.36 -11.05
N VAL A 89 12.21 8.58 -11.43
CA VAL A 89 11.61 9.81 -10.91
C VAL A 89 10.83 10.49 -12.02
N TRP A 90 9.56 10.76 -11.75
CA TRP A 90 8.62 11.39 -12.67
C TRP A 90 8.08 12.67 -12.05
N GLU A 91 7.65 13.58 -12.91
CA GLU A 91 6.79 14.68 -12.51
C GLU A 91 5.41 14.14 -12.12
N GLU A 92 4.86 14.65 -11.03
CA GLU A 92 3.49 14.35 -10.59
C GLU A 92 2.66 15.62 -10.77
N CYS A 93 1.71 15.58 -11.69
CA CYS A 93 0.82 16.70 -12.03
C CYS A 93 -0.56 16.57 -11.40
N GLY A 94 -0.83 15.47 -10.69
CA GLY A 94 -2.11 15.19 -10.08
C GLY A 94 -2.28 15.82 -8.70
N ASP A 95 -3.21 15.26 -7.94
CA ASP A 95 -3.52 15.65 -6.58
C ASP A 95 -3.66 14.41 -5.67
N THR A 96 -4.23 14.57 -4.48
CA THR A 96 -4.38 13.44 -3.54
C THR A 96 -5.35 12.36 -4.02
N TYR A 97 -6.28 12.67 -4.94
CA TYR A 97 -7.27 11.71 -5.44
C TYR A 97 -6.86 11.06 -6.75
N SER A 98 -6.29 11.84 -7.67
CA SER A 98 -6.02 11.40 -9.04
C SER A 98 -4.54 11.56 -9.34
N ASP A 99 -3.94 10.55 -9.97
CA ASP A 99 -2.57 10.63 -10.44
C ASP A 99 -2.50 11.11 -11.88
N GLU A 100 -1.55 12.01 -12.14
CA GLU A 100 -1.22 12.42 -13.50
C GLU A 100 0.30 12.42 -13.65
N SER A 101 0.79 11.38 -14.32
CA SER A 101 2.22 11.24 -14.57
C SER A 101 2.65 12.24 -15.65
N GLY A 102 3.51 13.17 -15.28
CA GLY A 102 4.20 14.06 -16.21
C GLY A 102 5.45 13.43 -16.81
N ALA A 103 6.45 14.25 -17.16
CA ALA A 103 7.68 13.80 -17.79
C ALA A 103 8.57 12.97 -16.86
N LEU A 104 9.37 12.07 -17.44
CA LEU A 104 10.47 11.41 -16.72
C LEU A 104 11.55 12.47 -16.39
N LEU A 105 11.84 12.63 -15.10
CA LEU A 105 12.83 13.58 -14.59
C LEU A 105 14.21 12.94 -14.38
N GLY A 106 14.26 11.62 -14.17
CA GLY A 106 15.52 10.89 -14.05
C GLY A 106 15.39 9.54 -13.36
N THR A 107 16.51 9.05 -12.85
CA THR A 107 16.63 7.75 -12.18
C THR A 107 17.50 7.93 -10.94
N LEU A 108 17.16 7.24 -9.84
CA LEU A 108 18.05 7.16 -8.69
C LEU A 108 19.23 6.27 -9.08
N LEU A 109 20.42 6.84 -9.08
CA LEU A 109 21.66 6.13 -9.41
C LEU A 109 22.40 5.77 -8.11
N ALA A 110 23.02 4.60 -8.08
CA ALA A 110 23.88 4.22 -6.95
C ALA A 110 24.99 5.27 -6.76
N THR A 111 25.13 5.75 -5.53
CA THR A 111 26.17 6.72 -5.14
C THR A 111 27.42 6.05 -4.61
N SER A 112 27.33 4.75 -4.30
CA SER A 112 28.42 3.89 -3.87
C SER A 112 28.32 2.53 -4.55
N VAL A 113 29.45 1.83 -4.64
CA VAL A 113 29.46 0.42 -5.07
C VAL A 113 28.73 -0.44 -4.02
N PRO A 114 27.98 -1.47 -4.43
CA PRO A 114 27.36 -2.39 -3.48
C PRO A 114 28.36 -3.01 -2.51
N VAL A 115 27.93 -3.16 -1.27
CA VAL A 115 28.70 -3.80 -0.19
C VAL A 115 27.99 -5.08 0.22
N LEU A 116 28.69 -6.21 0.17
CA LEU A 116 28.24 -7.46 0.77
C LEU A 116 28.39 -7.36 2.29
N VAL A 117 27.25 -7.41 2.99
CA VAL A 117 27.20 -7.23 4.45
C VAL A 117 26.87 -8.51 5.21
N GLU A 118 26.21 -9.46 4.56
CA GLU A 118 25.89 -10.76 5.14
C GLU A 118 26.11 -11.87 4.12
N ARG A 119 26.64 -13.01 4.58
CA ARG A 119 26.85 -14.20 3.76
C ARG A 119 26.71 -15.49 4.56
N SER A 120 26.03 -16.47 4.01
CA SER A 120 26.06 -17.88 4.43
C SER A 120 25.93 -18.79 3.20
N ALA A 121 25.73 -20.09 3.40
CA ALA A 121 25.47 -21.04 2.32
C ALA A 121 24.10 -20.83 1.64
N HIS A 122 23.13 -20.23 2.33
CA HIS A 122 21.73 -20.08 1.87
C HIS A 122 21.23 -18.63 1.89
N HIS A 123 22.11 -17.66 2.15
CA HIS A 123 21.74 -16.27 2.33
C HIS A 123 22.88 -15.34 1.93
N ALA A 124 22.53 -14.23 1.28
CA ALA A 124 23.44 -13.12 1.06
C ALA A 124 22.69 -11.79 1.06
N VAL A 125 23.35 -10.73 1.55
CA VAL A 125 22.78 -9.38 1.54
C VAL A 125 23.78 -8.37 1.01
N LEU A 126 23.33 -7.61 0.00
CA LEU A 126 24.02 -6.43 -0.48
C LEU A 126 23.32 -5.17 0.01
N VAL A 127 24.10 -4.13 0.28
CA VAL A 127 23.59 -2.77 0.54
C VAL A 127 24.29 -1.74 -0.32
N PHE A 128 23.56 -0.72 -0.74
CA PHE A 128 24.11 0.47 -1.40
C PHE A 128 23.16 1.65 -1.22
N ASP A 129 23.69 2.86 -1.39
CA ASP A 129 22.90 4.07 -1.41
C ASP A 129 22.65 4.51 -2.86
N ALA A 130 21.49 5.12 -3.12
CA ALA A 130 21.13 5.68 -4.40
C ALA A 130 20.51 7.07 -4.23
N ALA A 131 20.69 7.95 -5.23
CA ALA A 131 20.19 9.31 -5.15
C ALA A 131 19.81 9.88 -6.52
N TRP A 132 18.88 10.83 -6.49
CA TRP A 132 18.52 11.72 -7.57
C TRP A 132 18.28 13.13 -7.01
N GLN A 133 18.69 14.16 -7.73
CA GLN A 133 18.63 15.55 -7.29
C GLN A 133 18.29 16.48 -8.46
N ALA A 134 17.37 17.41 -8.22
CA ALA A 134 17.10 18.59 -9.04
C ALA A 134 17.28 19.86 -8.19
N VAL A 135 16.93 21.03 -8.74
CA VAL A 135 17.10 22.33 -8.06
C VAL A 135 16.26 22.42 -6.79
N ASP A 136 15.02 21.94 -6.83
CA ASP A 136 13.99 22.10 -5.79
C ASP A 136 13.45 20.77 -5.24
N ARG A 137 13.91 19.65 -5.80
CA ARG A 137 13.40 18.30 -5.52
C ARG A 137 14.55 17.32 -5.38
N SER A 138 14.36 16.32 -4.52
CA SER A 138 15.36 15.26 -4.33
C SER A 138 14.73 13.96 -3.88
N ALA A 139 15.45 12.86 -4.13
CA ALA A 139 15.13 11.55 -3.59
C ALA A 139 16.42 10.79 -3.28
N THR A 140 16.51 10.20 -2.10
CA THR A 140 17.60 9.31 -1.68
C THR A 140 17.03 7.99 -1.18
N ALA A 141 17.77 6.92 -1.38
CA ALA A 141 17.37 5.60 -0.95
C ALA A 141 18.56 4.81 -0.42
N GLN A 142 18.42 4.17 0.74
CA GLN A 142 19.27 3.04 1.11
C GLN A 142 18.60 1.76 0.63
N VAL A 143 19.29 1.01 -0.23
CA VAL A 143 18.78 -0.23 -0.82
C VAL A 143 19.48 -1.41 -0.17
N ARG A 144 18.68 -2.37 0.32
CA ARG A 144 19.13 -3.66 0.83
C ARG A 144 18.54 -4.78 -0.01
N LEU A 145 19.39 -5.52 -0.71
CA LEU A 145 19.03 -6.69 -1.52
C LEU A 145 19.25 -7.95 -0.70
N THR A 146 18.25 -8.82 -0.61
CA THR A 146 18.38 -10.12 0.07
C THR A 146 18.17 -11.26 -0.92
N PHE A 147 19.15 -12.15 -0.95
CA PHE A 147 19.18 -13.37 -1.75
C PHE A 147 19.16 -14.58 -0.81
N ASP A 148 18.34 -15.58 -1.10
CA ASP A 148 18.30 -16.81 -0.34
C ASP A 148 17.92 -18.02 -1.21
N ALA A 149 17.67 -19.16 -0.57
CA ALA A 149 17.26 -20.40 -1.25
C ALA A 149 15.80 -20.38 -1.78
N SER A 150 15.00 -19.37 -1.42
CA SER A 150 13.59 -19.27 -1.81
C SER A 150 13.44 -18.76 -3.25
N PRO A 151 12.23 -18.84 -3.86
CA PRO A 151 11.97 -18.24 -5.17
C PRO A 151 11.97 -16.71 -5.16
N LEU A 152 12.19 -16.07 -4.00
CA LEU A 152 12.10 -14.63 -3.83
C LEU A 152 13.48 -13.95 -3.90
N LEU A 153 13.56 -12.93 -4.74
CA LEU A 153 14.58 -11.89 -4.66
C LEU A 153 13.95 -10.68 -3.96
N ARG A 154 14.55 -10.15 -2.89
CA ARG A 154 13.90 -9.13 -2.04
C ARG A 154 14.67 -7.82 -1.98
N TRP A 155 13.93 -6.72 -1.93
CA TRP A 155 14.39 -5.36 -1.68
C TRP A 155 13.78 -4.83 -0.39
N ALA A 156 14.60 -4.27 0.48
CA ALA A 156 14.17 -3.29 1.47
C ALA A 156 14.76 -1.93 1.08
N ILE A 157 13.88 -0.93 0.90
CA ILE A 157 14.24 0.39 0.38
C ILE A 157 13.83 1.43 1.40
N GLU A 158 14.80 2.05 2.04
CA GLU A 158 14.56 3.20 2.90
C GLU A 158 14.62 4.46 2.06
N LEU A 159 13.45 4.89 1.55
CA LEU A 159 13.29 6.03 0.65
C LEU A 159 13.03 7.31 1.44
N ASP A 160 13.73 8.38 1.09
CA ASP A 160 13.51 9.73 1.57
C ASP A 160 13.43 10.71 0.39
N SER A 161 12.45 11.60 0.38
CA SER A 161 12.22 12.55 -0.72
C SER A 161 11.83 13.93 -0.20
N GLN A 162 12.21 14.97 -0.95
CA GLN A 162 11.89 16.37 -0.66
C GLN A 162 11.35 17.07 -1.91
N GLY A 163 10.47 18.05 -1.68
CA GLY A 163 9.79 18.83 -2.71
C GLY A 163 8.41 18.28 -3.07
N ALA A 164 7.73 19.00 -3.97
CA ALA A 164 6.40 18.70 -4.46
C ALA A 164 6.41 18.20 -5.91
N ASN A 165 5.26 17.78 -6.42
CA ASN A 165 5.04 17.38 -7.81
C ASN A 165 6.07 16.35 -8.29
N LEU A 166 6.31 15.36 -7.41
CA LEU A 166 7.34 14.35 -7.55
C LEU A 166 6.74 12.95 -7.34
N ARG A 167 7.05 12.03 -8.25
CA ARG A 167 6.68 10.61 -8.14
C ARG A 167 7.92 9.74 -8.26
N VAL A 168 8.11 8.82 -7.32
CA VAL A 168 9.15 7.79 -7.37
C VAL A 168 8.48 6.45 -7.61
N GLU A 169 8.89 5.79 -8.69
CA GLU A 169 8.44 4.45 -9.04
C GLU A 169 9.61 3.48 -9.13
N MET A 170 9.32 2.21 -8.91
CA MET A 170 10.27 1.13 -9.12
C MET A 170 9.77 0.20 -10.23
N ALA A 171 10.61 -0.01 -11.25
CA ALA A 171 10.30 -0.78 -12.44
C ALA A 171 10.89 -2.20 -12.37
N PHE A 172 10.12 -3.17 -12.85
CA PHE A 172 10.47 -4.59 -12.90
C PHE A 172 10.17 -5.15 -14.28
N ALA A 173 11.21 -5.43 -15.07
CA ALA A 173 11.04 -6.09 -16.36
C ALA A 173 10.71 -7.58 -16.16
N THR A 174 9.44 -7.96 -16.36
CA THR A 174 9.00 -9.35 -16.14
C THR A 174 9.39 -10.32 -17.26
N GLY A 175 9.90 -9.80 -18.39
CA GLY A 175 10.48 -10.61 -19.47
C GLY A 175 9.60 -10.89 -20.68
N GLY A 176 8.46 -10.24 -20.80
CA GLY A 176 7.63 -10.28 -22.00
C GLY A 176 6.16 -9.94 -21.71
N PRO A 177 5.36 -9.72 -22.77
CA PRO A 177 3.93 -9.48 -22.63
C PRO A 177 3.24 -10.73 -22.05
N GLY A 178 2.18 -10.51 -21.29
CA GLY A 178 1.36 -11.57 -20.69
C GLY A 178 0.09 -10.99 -20.08
N ALA A 179 -0.77 -11.85 -19.55
CA ALA A 179 -1.92 -11.40 -18.76
C ALA A 179 -1.42 -10.77 -17.46
N ILE A 180 -1.98 -9.62 -17.10
CA ILE A 180 -1.67 -8.93 -15.85
C ILE A 180 -2.66 -9.40 -14.80
N HIS A 181 -2.14 -10.01 -13.74
CA HIS A 181 -2.92 -10.49 -12.61
C HIS A 181 -2.58 -9.64 -11.38
N ALA A 182 -3.58 -9.13 -10.69
CA ALA A 182 -3.41 -8.39 -9.44
C ALA A 182 -4.13 -9.10 -8.32
N GLY A 183 -3.43 -9.31 -7.20
CA GLY A 183 -4.09 -9.66 -5.95
C GLY A 183 -5.08 -8.56 -5.56
N MET A 184 -6.25 -8.95 -5.09
CA MET A 184 -7.30 -8.08 -4.58
C MET A 184 -7.86 -8.72 -3.30
N PRO A 185 -8.65 -7.98 -2.49
CA PRO A 185 -9.29 -8.57 -1.32
C PRO A 185 -10.05 -9.86 -1.69
N PHE A 186 -9.54 -10.99 -1.21
CA PHE A 186 -10.08 -12.34 -1.42
C PHE A 186 -10.05 -12.90 -2.85
N ASP A 187 -9.36 -12.26 -3.79
CA ASP A 187 -9.42 -12.65 -5.21
C ASP A 187 -8.13 -12.32 -5.99
N VAL A 188 -7.98 -12.89 -7.18
CA VAL A 188 -6.97 -12.52 -8.18
C VAL A 188 -7.67 -12.08 -9.46
N VAL A 189 -7.53 -10.81 -9.81
CA VAL A 189 -8.22 -10.23 -10.98
C VAL A 189 -7.26 -10.06 -12.15
N THR A 190 -7.76 -10.31 -13.36
CA THR A 190 -7.04 -9.98 -14.60
C THR A 190 -7.35 -8.54 -15.02
N ARG A 191 -6.34 -7.76 -15.41
CA ARG A 191 -6.53 -6.37 -15.86
C ARG A 191 -5.84 -6.07 -17.19
N PRO A 192 -6.36 -5.12 -17.98
CA PRO A 192 -5.64 -4.56 -19.11
C PRO A 192 -4.50 -3.65 -18.63
N VAL A 193 -3.62 -3.27 -19.57
CA VAL A 193 -2.57 -2.26 -19.35
C VAL A 193 -3.17 -0.87 -19.05
N ALA A 194 -4.30 -0.56 -19.66
CA ALA A 194 -5.04 0.68 -19.49
C ALA A 194 -6.55 0.40 -19.56
N ASP A 195 -7.32 1.12 -18.75
CA ASP A 195 -8.77 1.16 -18.84
C ASP A 195 -9.18 2.38 -19.68
N ASN A 196 -9.87 2.10 -20.78
CA ASN A 196 -10.38 3.10 -21.72
C ASN A 196 -11.92 3.06 -21.82
N ASP A 197 -12.59 2.24 -21.00
CA ASP A 197 -14.05 2.17 -20.95
C ASP A 197 -14.59 3.29 -20.03
N LEU A 198 -14.27 4.53 -20.41
CA LEU A 198 -14.56 5.74 -19.66
C LEU A 198 -15.53 6.62 -20.44
N LEU A 199 -16.32 7.41 -19.71
CA LEU A 199 -17.18 8.40 -20.33
C LEU A 199 -16.35 9.50 -20.99
N PRO A 200 -16.82 10.06 -22.12
CA PRO A 200 -16.13 11.17 -22.76
C PRO A 200 -16.08 12.40 -21.85
N ARG A 201 -15.09 13.26 -22.09
CA ARG A 201 -14.92 14.52 -21.36
C ARG A 201 -16.17 15.38 -21.41
N ALA A 202 -16.75 15.56 -22.59
CA ALA A 202 -18.06 16.18 -22.77
C ALA A 202 -19.14 15.08 -22.84
N VAL A 203 -20.16 15.22 -22.00
CA VAL A 203 -21.34 14.35 -22.02
C VAL A 203 -22.53 15.20 -22.45
N GLU A 204 -23.34 14.69 -23.37
CA GLU A 204 -24.45 15.43 -23.97
C GLU A 204 -25.81 15.06 -23.35
N GLY A 205 -26.80 15.93 -23.54
CA GLY A 205 -28.20 15.67 -23.21
C GLY A 205 -28.46 15.47 -21.71
N ASP A 206 -29.42 14.59 -21.40
CA ASP A 206 -29.86 14.36 -20.03
C ASP A 206 -28.77 13.77 -19.12
N LEU A 207 -27.81 13.05 -19.71
CA LEU A 207 -26.72 12.45 -18.93
C LEU A 207 -25.78 13.52 -18.35
N ALA A 208 -25.62 14.67 -19.03
CA ALA A 208 -24.86 15.82 -18.52
C ALA A 208 -25.46 16.39 -17.23
N ARG A 209 -26.78 16.30 -17.08
CA ARG A 209 -27.54 16.80 -15.92
C ARG A 209 -27.38 15.93 -14.68
N ILE A 210 -27.11 14.65 -14.88
CA ILE A 210 -26.98 13.65 -13.81
C ILE A 210 -25.51 13.50 -13.38
N LEU A 211 -24.57 13.61 -14.32
CA LEU A 211 -23.15 13.40 -14.08
C LEU A 211 -22.38 14.70 -13.78
N LEU A 212 -22.80 15.38 -12.71
CA LEU A 212 -22.17 16.62 -12.21
C LEU A 212 -21.01 16.38 -11.22
N GLY A 213 -20.69 15.12 -10.94
CA GLY A 213 -19.61 14.71 -10.02
C GLY A 213 -18.26 14.54 -10.72
N GLN A 214 -17.22 14.24 -9.93
CA GLN A 214 -15.92 13.80 -10.46
C GLN A 214 -16.09 12.57 -11.36
N ARG A 215 -15.37 12.55 -12.47
CA ARG A 215 -15.12 11.35 -13.27
C ARG A 215 -13.73 11.39 -13.89
N GLU A 216 -13.11 10.22 -13.98
CA GLU A 216 -11.92 10.01 -14.80
C GLU A 216 -12.33 9.96 -16.29
N VAL A 217 -11.45 10.42 -17.18
CA VAL A 217 -11.66 10.54 -18.62
C VAL A 217 -10.37 10.17 -19.37
N ASN A 218 -10.49 9.94 -20.67
CA ASN A 218 -9.41 9.51 -21.58
C ASN A 218 -8.92 8.08 -21.30
N GLU A 219 -8.12 7.89 -20.25
CA GLU A 219 -7.55 6.58 -19.89
C GLU A 219 -7.16 6.54 -18.39
N VAL A 220 -7.22 5.35 -17.80
CA VAL A 220 -6.67 5.05 -16.46
C VAL A 220 -5.60 3.97 -16.59
N ARG A 221 -4.38 4.27 -16.16
CA ARG A 221 -3.23 3.35 -16.22
C ARG A 221 -2.72 2.89 -14.86
N THR A 222 -3.16 3.54 -13.79
CA THR A 222 -2.78 3.20 -12.42
C THR A 222 -3.91 2.41 -11.78
N PHE A 223 -3.57 1.23 -11.29
CA PHE A 223 -4.52 0.24 -10.84
C PHE A 223 -4.23 -0.15 -9.38
N PRO A 224 -5.27 -0.38 -8.56
CA PRO A 224 -5.06 -0.85 -7.21
C PRO A 224 -4.59 -2.30 -7.20
N PHE A 225 -3.76 -2.68 -6.23
CA PHE A 225 -3.49 -4.09 -5.93
C PHE A 225 -3.36 -4.31 -4.44
N HIS A 226 -3.56 -5.56 -4.04
CA HIS A 226 -3.29 -6.08 -2.72
C HIS A 226 -2.16 -7.09 -2.83
N GLU A 227 -1.09 -6.88 -2.06
CA GLU A 227 0.03 -7.80 -1.84
C GLU A 227 0.91 -8.16 -3.04
N PHE A 228 0.37 -8.42 -4.22
CA PHE A 228 1.16 -8.72 -5.42
C PHE A 228 0.48 -8.30 -6.73
N VAL A 229 1.32 -8.11 -7.75
CA VAL A 229 0.92 -8.01 -9.16
C VAL A 229 1.86 -8.88 -9.99
N ALA A 230 1.36 -9.58 -10.99
CA ALA A 230 2.11 -10.53 -11.79
C ALA A 230 1.82 -10.38 -13.28
N VAL A 231 2.80 -10.74 -14.11
CA VAL A 231 2.63 -10.92 -15.56
C VAL A 231 2.90 -12.39 -15.88
N GLY A 232 2.01 -13.03 -16.61
CA GLY A 232 2.16 -14.45 -16.91
C GLY A 232 1.10 -15.03 -17.85
N ASP A 233 1.10 -16.35 -17.90
CA ASP A 233 0.13 -17.19 -18.58
C ASP A 233 -0.41 -18.27 -17.61
N ALA A 234 -1.21 -19.20 -18.12
CA ALA A 234 -1.81 -20.28 -17.34
C ALA A 234 -0.80 -21.31 -16.76
N ARG A 235 0.50 -21.17 -17.05
CA ARG A 235 1.54 -22.13 -16.63
C ARG A 235 2.70 -21.49 -15.88
N ARG A 236 2.92 -20.18 -16.03
CA ARG A 236 4.04 -19.48 -15.38
C ARG A 236 3.74 -18.00 -15.21
N CYS A 237 4.32 -17.38 -14.19
CA CYS A 237 4.27 -15.94 -14.02
C CYS A 237 5.55 -15.40 -13.38
N VAL A 238 5.75 -14.09 -13.52
CA VAL A 238 6.69 -13.32 -12.70
C VAL A 238 5.85 -12.37 -11.85
N ALA A 239 5.92 -12.54 -10.54
CA ALA A 239 5.14 -11.76 -9.58
C ALA A 239 6.04 -10.75 -8.85
N VAL A 240 5.57 -9.53 -8.71
CA VAL A 240 6.13 -8.51 -7.83
C VAL A 240 5.22 -8.42 -6.61
N LEU A 241 5.75 -8.79 -5.45
CA LEU A 241 5.07 -8.75 -4.16
C LEU A 241 5.51 -7.50 -3.39
N ALA A 242 4.60 -6.87 -2.67
CA ALA A 242 4.90 -5.68 -1.87
C ALA A 242 4.14 -5.67 -0.55
N LYS A 243 4.73 -5.04 0.46
CA LYS A 243 4.08 -4.76 1.76
C LYS A 243 3.72 -3.28 1.85
N GLY A 244 2.43 -2.99 1.99
CA GLY A 244 1.92 -1.63 2.18
C GLY A 244 1.97 -0.72 0.94
N LEU A 245 2.14 -1.30 -0.26
CA LEU A 245 1.96 -0.61 -1.54
C LEU A 245 0.68 -1.10 -2.20
N HIS A 246 -0.05 -0.17 -2.82
CA HIS A 246 -1.40 -0.43 -3.32
C HIS A 246 -1.65 0.11 -4.73
N ALA A 247 -0.64 0.62 -5.42
CA ALA A 247 -0.79 1.16 -6.78
C ALA A 247 0.32 0.63 -7.69
N TYR A 248 -0.08 0.15 -8.86
CA TYR A 248 0.84 -0.27 -9.90
C TYR A 248 0.44 0.29 -11.27
N ARG A 249 1.41 0.33 -12.19
CA ARG A 249 1.18 0.48 -13.63
C ARG A 249 1.82 -0.70 -14.35
N ALA A 250 1.23 -1.13 -15.46
CA ALA A 250 1.83 -2.10 -16.36
C ALA A 250 2.20 -1.43 -17.68
N GLY A 251 3.29 -1.85 -18.29
CA GLY A 251 3.67 -1.51 -19.66
C GLY A 251 3.32 -2.63 -20.64
N GLU A 252 3.19 -2.30 -21.92
CA GLU A 252 2.87 -3.28 -22.98
C GLU A 252 3.91 -4.41 -23.10
N ALA A 253 5.16 -4.12 -22.78
CA ALA A 253 6.25 -5.10 -22.76
C ALA A 253 6.26 -6.02 -21.52
N GLY A 254 5.26 -5.89 -20.64
CA GLY A 254 5.18 -6.63 -19.37
C GLY A 254 5.94 -5.99 -18.21
N THR A 255 6.52 -4.80 -18.38
CA THR A 255 7.17 -4.10 -17.25
C THR A 255 6.14 -3.69 -16.21
N LEU A 256 6.37 -4.04 -14.96
CA LEU A 256 5.55 -3.61 -13.83
C LEU A 256 6.21 -2.45 -13.11
N HIS A 257 5.44 -1.41 -12.82
CA HIS A 257 5.88 -0.22 -12.08
C HIS A 257 5.12 -0.15 -10.77
N LEU A 258 5.82 -0.17 -9.64
CA LEU A 258 5.23 0.09 -8.32
C LEU A 258 5.48 1.54 -7.90
N THR A 259 4.43 2.22 -7.48
CA THR A 259 4.52 3.59 -6.97
C THR A 259 5.02 3.58 -5.53
N LEU A 260 6.26 4.01 -5.30
CA LEU A 260 6.85 4.09 -3.95
C LEU A 260 6.45 5.38 -3.23
N ARG A 261 6.45 6.49 -3.98
CA ARG A 261 6.12 7.83 -3.47
C ARG A 261 5.35 8.61 -4.52
N ARG A 262 4.28 9.28 -4.08
CA ARG A 262 3.71 10.46 -4.75
C ARG A 262 3.78 11.62 -3.76
N ALA A 263 4.30 12.75 -4.21
CA ALA A 263 4.41 13.98 -3.43
C ALA A 263 3.60 15.06 -4.15
N VAL A 264 2.45 15.39 -3.57
CA VAL A 264 1.52 16.43 -4.07
C VAL A 264 1.24 17.42 -2.96
N GLU A 265 0.67 18.58 -3.29
CA GLU A 265 0.40 19.64 -2.31
C GLU A 265 -1.06 20.07 -2.24
N TRP A 266 -1.91 19.50 -3.10
CA TRP A 266 -3.31 19.88 -3.20
C TRP A 266 -4.20 18.68 -2.95
N LEU A 267 -5.23 18.87 -2.13
CA LEU A 267 -6.24 17.84 -1.90
C LEU A 267 -6.98 17.59 -3.22
N THR A 268 -7.50 18.67 -3.81
CA THR A 268 -7.99 18.69 -5.18
C THR A 268 -7.30 19.79 -6.00
N ALA A 269 -6.87 19.45 -7.20
CA ALA A 269 -6.40 20.39 -8.21
C ALA A 269 -7.49 20.65 -9.27
N ALA A 270 -7.50 21.87 -9.81
CA ALA A 270 -8.32 22.22 -10.97
C ALA A 270 -7.67 21.70 -12.26
N ASP A 271 -8.48 21.53 -13.31
CA ASP A 271 -8.03 21.37 -14.69
C ASP A 271 -7.10 20.18 -14.99
N LEU A 272 -7.22 19.10 -14.22
CA LEU A 272 -6.58 17.82 -14.48
C LEU A 272 -6.92 17.28 -15.89
N ALA A 273 -5.92 16.74 -16.60
CA ALA A 273 -6.03 16.28 -17.98
C ALA A 273 -6.93 15.04 -18.13
N ASN A 274 -6.92 14.16 -17.14
CA ASN A 274 -7.65 12.89 -17.13
C ASN A 274 -8.82 12.89 -16.14
N ARG A 275 -9.18 14.06 -15.59
CA ARG A 275 -10.35 14.18 -14.71
C ARG A 275 -11.20 15.40 -15.05
N VAL A 276 -12.51 15.25 -14.88
CA VAL A 276 -13.45 16.38 -14.87
C VAL A 276 -14.36 16.33 -13.67
N GLY A 277 -14.97 17.47 -13.37
CA GLY A 277 -15.89 17.62 -12.24
C GLY A 277 -15.18 17.89 -10.92
N ASP A 278 -15.99 18.02 -9.88
CA ASP A 278 -15.56 18.43 -8.54
C ASP A 278 -15.29 17.20 -7.66
N ALA A 279 -14.01 16.92 -7.42
CA ALA A 279 -13.53 15.83 -6.56
C ALA A 279 -13.64 16.15 -5.06
N GLY A 280 -13.79 17.43 -4.70
CA GLY A 280 -13.61 17.88 -3.33
C GLY A 280 -13.06 19.30 -3.24
N PRO A 281 -12.89 19.81 -2.00
CA PRO A 281 -12.53 21.20 -1.77
C PRO A 281 -11.07 21.49 -2.14
N PHE A 282 -10.81 22.68 -2.65
CA PHE A 282 -9.47 23.14 -3.03
C PHE A 282 -8.66 23.48 -1.78
N PHE A 283 -7.96 22.49 -1.22
CA PHE A 283 -7.13 22.66 -0.02
C PHE A 283 -5.64 22.47 -0.30
N TYR A 284 -4.84 23.36 0.27
CA TYR A 284 -3.40 23.21 0.37
C TYR A 284 -3.06 22.26 1.53
N VAL A 285 -2.44 21.13 1.19
CA VAL A 285 -2.14 20.00 2.07
C VAL A 285 -0.65 19.64 1.96
N PRO A 286 0.27 20.47 2.47
CA PRO A 286 1.72 20.28 2.30
C PRO A 286 2.25 18.95 2.86
N ASP A 287 1.50 18.30 3.74
CA ASP A 287 1.81 16.97 4.27
C ASP A 287 1.65 15.83 3.27
N ALA A 288 0.88 16.06 2.19
CA ALA A 288 0.74 15.12 1.10
C ALA A 288 2.01 15.00 0.24
N ARG A 289 3.02 15.88 0.42
CA ARG A 289 4.37 15.68 -0.12
C ARG A 289 5.05 14.46 0.48
N CYS A 290 4.61 14.04 1.67
CA CYS A 290 5.15 12.91 2.39
C CYS A 290 6.68 13.03 2.58
N GLU A 291 7.17 14.21 2.97
CA GLU A 291 8.59 14.47 3.22
C GLU A 291 9.04 13.77 4.51
N ARG A 292 9.20 12.45 4.40
CA ARG A 292 9.59 11.54 5.46
C ARG A 292 10.22 10.31 4.86
N ARG A 293 11.08 9.71 5.67
CA ARG A 293 11.67 8.41 5.39
C ARG A 293 10.59 7.32 5.46
N VAL A 294 10.51 6.45 4.46
CA VAL A 294 9.63 5.28 4.46
C VAL A 294 10.41 4.05 4.00
N ARG A 295 10.27 2.96 4.75
CA ARG A 295 10.84 1.67 4.37
C ARG A 295 9.83 0.85 3.58
N HIS A 296 10.11 0.64 2.30
CA HIS A 296 9.36 -0.23 1.42
C HIS A 296 9.96 -1.63 1.41
N GLU A 297 9.12 -2.66 1.39
CA GLU A 297 9.55 -4.06 1.26
C GLU A 297 8.89 -4.67 0.04
N ILE A 298 9.71 -5.12 -0.91
CA ILE A 298 9.29 -5.62 -2.21
C ILE A 298 10.03 -6.92 -2.51
N ALA A 299 9.38 -7.85 -3.21
CA ALA A 299 10.02 -9.07 -3.70
C ALA A 299 9.62 -9.35 -5.13
N VAL A 300 10.48 -10.05 -5.87
CA VAL A 300 10.16 -10.64 -7.16
C VAL A 300 10.21 -12.15 -7.03
N ALA A 301 9.18 -12.84 -7.51
CA ALA A 301 9.08 -14.29 -7.59
C ALA A 301 9.02 -14.75 -9.05
N PHE A 302 9.80 -15.78 -9.38
CA PHE A 302 9.75 -16.46 -10.67
C PHE A 302 9.03 -17.78 -10.51
N CYS A 303 7.79 -17.85 -10.99
CA CYS A 303 6.85 -18.90 -10.64
C CYS A 303 6.62 -19.86 -11.83
N PRO A 304 6.87 -21.16 -11.67
CA PRO A 304 6.56 -22.18 -12.68
C PRO A 304 5.07 -22.62 -12.62
N PHE A 305 4.18 -21.70 -12.28
CA PHE A 305 2.73 -21.89 -12.17
C PHE A 305 2.00 -20.56 -12.43
N ALA A 306 0.69 -20.61 -12.60
CA ALA A 306 -0.15 -19.44 -12.87
C ALA A 306 -0.23 -18.48 -11.67
N ALA A 307 -0.50 -17.20 -11.93
CA ALA A 307 -0.60 -16.17 -10.88
C ALA A 307 -1.82 -16.35 -9.95
N ASP A 308 -2.86 -17.03 -10.41
CA ASP A 308 -4.09 -17.37 -9.70
C ASP A 308 -4.07 -18.82 -9.16
N SER A 309 -2.90 -19.36 -8.87
CA SER A 309 -2.72 -20.70 -8.29
C SER A 309 -2.57 -20.68 -6.76
N MET A 310 -2.83 -21.81 -6.10
CA MET A 310 -2.59 -21.96 -4.66
C MET A 310 -1.10 -21.89 -4.31
N GLU A 311 -0.22 -22.31 -5.21
CA GLU A 311 1.22 -22.19 -5.06
C GLU A 311 1.65 -20.72 -5.00
N MET A 312 1.06 -19.85 -5.82
CA MET A 312 1.29 -18.40 -5.73
C MET A 312 0.78 -17.84 -4.40
N GLN A 313 -0.39 -18.29 -3.95
CA GLN A 313 -0.93 -17.88 -2.65
C GLN A 313 -0.06 -18.32 -1.47
N ALA A 314 0.57 -19.51 -1.54
CA ALA A 314 1.49 -19.98 -0.51
C ALA A 314 2.75 -19.10 -0.43
N ILE A 315 3.35 -18.74 -1.58
CA ILE A 315 4.48 -17.80 -1.64
C ILE A 315 4.06 -16.43 -1.08
N ASN A 316 2.91 -15.91 -1.51
CA ASN A 316 2.39 -14.64 -1.05
C ASN A 316 2.19 -14.64 0.47
N ALA A 317 1.51 -15.64 1.03
CA ALA A 317 1.27 -15.74 2.46
C ALA A 317 2.58 -15.80 3.27
N ALA A 318 3.55 -16.61 2.84
CA ALA A 318 4.86 -16.71 3.49
C ALA A 318 5.67 -15.40 3.40
N TYR A 319 5.50 -14.62 2.34
CA TYR A 319 6.12 -13.30 2.20
C TYR A 319 5.44 -12.25 3.10
N GLN A 320 4.11 -12.16 3.05
CA GLN A 320 3.34 -11.14 3.76
C GLN A 320 3.38 -11.36 5.28
N SER A 321 3.22 -12.61 5.70
CA SER A 321 3.23 -13.04 7.09
C SER A 321 4.17 -14.24 7.25
N PRO A 322 5.50 -14.03 7.26
CA PRO A 322 6.43 -15.11 7.57
C PRO A 322 6.21 -15.63 9.00
N PRO A 323 6.59 -16.89 9.30
CA PRO A 323 6.58 -17.39 10.66
C PRO A 323 7.45 -16.51 11.58
N LEU A 324 6.94 -16.16 12.77
CA LEU A 324 7.67 -15.36 13.74
C LEU A 324 8.68 -16.22 14.50
N LEU A 325 9.91 -15.74 14.60
CA LEU A 325 10.99 -16.38 15.35
C LEU A 325 10.95 -15.93 16.81
N VAL A 326 10.67 -16.89 17.69
CA VAL A 326 10.51 -16.64 19.12
C VAL A 326 11.41 -17.56 19.92
N GLU A 327 12.29 -16.97 20.73
CA GLU A 327 13.03 -17.68 21.75
C GLU A 327 12.24 -17.69 23.05
N ALA A 328 12.03 -18.87 23.62
CA ALA A 328 11.20 -19.09 24.79
C ALA A 328 11.98 -19.77 25.91
N GLY A 329 11.94 -19.21 27.11
CA GLY A 329 12.46 -19.83 28.34
C GLY A 329 11.40 -20.65 29.08
N GLY A 330 10.65 -21.47 28.37
CA GLY A 330 9.56 -22.29 28.93
C GLY A 330 10.02 -23.29 30.00
N HIS A 331 9.08 -23.98 30.64
CA HIS A 331 9.36 -24.90 31.75
C HIS A 331 8.81 -26.31 31.53
N GLY A 332 8.19 -26.56 30.39
CA GLY A 332 7.61 -27.86 30.08
C GLY A 332 8.46 -28.68 29.13
N THR A 333 7.81 -29.62 28.43
CA THR A 333 8.45 -30.58 27.53
C THR A 333 7.91 -30.53 26.11
N ARG A 334 6.87 -29.72 25.85
CA ARG A 334 6.28 -29.60 24.53
C ARG A 334 7.26 -28.90 23.58
N THR A 335 7.38 -29.40 22.36
CA THR A 335 8.24 -28.83 21.32
C THR A 335 7.47 -28.39 20.08
N GLN A 336 6.19 -28.76 19.99
CA GLN A 336 5.34 -28.41 18.87
C GLN A 336 3.87 -28.31 19.27
N TRP A 337 3.12 -27.51 18.53
CA TRP A 337 1.67 -27.43 18.58
C TRP A 337 1.15 -26.85 17.27
N ALA A 338 0.52 -27.68 16.43
CA ALA A 338 -0.16 -27.26 15.22
C ALA A 338 -1.67 -27.39 15.40
N PHE A 339 -2.46 -26.46 14.85
CA PHE A 339 -3.92 -26.52 14.99
C PHE A 339 -4.69 -26.13 13.72
N LEU A 340 -4.02 -25.60 12.69
CA LEU A 340 -4.65 -25.34 11.41
C LEU A 340 -3.68 -25.57 10.26
N ARG A 341 -3.98 -26.56 9.42
CA ARG A 341 -3.44 -26.70 8.06
C ARG A 341 -4.63 -26.78 7.11
N ALA A 342 -4.68 -25.85 6.16
CA ALA A 342 -5.78 -25.76 5.21
C ALA A 342 -5.32 -25.62 3.76
N ASP A 343 -4.02 -25.29 3.53
CA ASP A 343 -3.44 -25.09 2.21
C ASP A 343 -4.29 -24.12 1.34
N THR A 344 -4.88 -23.12 1.99
CA THR A 344 -5.68 -22.05 1.40
C THR A 344 -5.58 -20.79 2.26
N PRO A 345 -5.59 -19.56 1.70
CA PRO A 345 -5.39 -18.33 2.48
C PRO A 345 -6.33 -18.14 3.69
N LEU A 346 -5.78 -17.53 4.74
CA LEU A 346 -6.46 -17.16 5.98
C LEU A 346 -6.53 -15.64 6.09
N SER A 347 -7.71 -15.08 6.29
CA SER A 347 -7.88 -13.62 6.48
C SER A 347 -8.20 -13.21 7.91
N ALA A 348 -8.66 -14.14 8.74
CA ALA A 348 -8.95 -13.88 10.14
C ALA A 348 -8.75 -15.14 10.99
N LEU A 349 -8.19 -14.96 12.18
CA LEU A 349 -8.13 -15.96 13.22
C LEU A 349 -8.36 -15.27 14.57
N GLN A 350 -9.45 -15.62 15.23
CA GLN A 350 -9.87 -14.96 16.46
C GLN A 350 -10.42 -15.96 17.48
N VAL A 351 -10.32 -15.60 18.75
CA VAL A 351 -10.99 -16.34 19.83
C VAL A 351 -12.48 -16.00 19.81
N ALA A 352 -13.33 -17.00 19.79
CA ALA A 352 -14.80 -16.91 19.85
C ALA A 352 -15.34 -17.71 21.04
N PRO A 353 -16.59 -17.50 21.49
CA PRO A 353 -17.16 -18.25 22.61
C PRO A 353 -17.15 -19.77 22.40
N ALA A 354 -17.35 -20.22 21.17
CA ALA A 354 -17.42 -21.63 20.79
C ALA A 354 -16.06 -22.28 20.45
N GLY A 355 -14.96 -21.50 20.41
CA GLY A 355 -13.64 -22.01 20.01
C GLY A 355 -12.78 -20.97 19.31
N LEU A 356 -11.94 -21.41 18.37
CA LEU A 356 -11.20 -20.50 17.48
C LEU A 356 -11.98 -20.34 16.19
N HIS A 357 -12.36 -19.11 15.86
CA HIS A 357 -12.96 -18.78 14.58
C HIS A 357 -11.86 -18.46 13.56
N ALA A 358 -11.89 -19.13 12.42
CA ALA A 358 -11.01 -18.86 11.29
C ALA A 358 -11.82 -18.55 10.03
N ARG A 359 -11.37 -17.55 9.26
CA ARG A 359 -11.93 -17.23 7.94
C ARG A 359 -10.92 -17.60 6.85
N LEU A 360 -11.29 -18.57 6.04
CA LEU A 360 -10.53 -19.04 4.89
C LEU A 360 -11.15 -18.49 3.60
N TYR A 361 -10.35 -18.28 2.57
CA TYR A 361 -10.85 -17.87 1.27
C TYR A 361 -10.06 -18.50 0.14
N ASN A 362 -10.71 -18.77 -0.98
CA ASN A 362 -10.10 -19.34 -2.16
C ASN A 362 -10.12 -18.32 -3.31
N PRO A 363 -9.01 -17.64 -3.63
CA PRO A 363 -8.94 -16.66 -4.71
C PRO A 363 -8.69 -17.27 -6.10
N THR A 364 -8.87 -18.59 -6.26
CA THR A 364 -8.46 -19.36 -7.46
C THR A 364 -9.68 -19.94 -8.17
N PRO A 365 -9.55 -20.31 -9.46
CA PRO A 365 -10.67 -20.90 -10.23
C PRO A 365 -10.97 -22.36 -9.84
N ASP A 366 -10.12 -23.01 -9.05
CA ASP A 366 -10.23 -24.42 -8.68
C ASP A 366 -10.75 -24.60 -7.26
N THR A 367 -11.55 -25.63 -7.01
CA THR A 367 -12.02 -25.98 -5.66
C THR A 367 -10.85 -26.50 -4.81
N VAL A 368 -10.68 -25.97 -3.60
CA VAL A 368 -9.70 -26.47 -2.63
C VAL A 368 -10.37 -27.45 -1.66
N THR A 369 -9.88 -28.68 -1.59
CA THR A 369 -10.35 -29.68 -0.60
C THR A 369 -9.58 -29.54 0.71
N LEU A 370 -10.30 -29.52 1.83
CA LEU A 370 -9.69 -29.43 3.17
C LEU A 370 -9.39 -30.83 3.70
N SER A 371 -8.12 -31.09 4.03
CA SER A 371 -7.66 -32.39 4.54
C SER A 371 -8.31 -32.80 5.87
N ASN A 372 -8.69 -31.82 6.70
CA ASN A 372 -9.38 -32.01 7.97
C ASN A 372 -10.59 -31.07 8.03
N PRO A 373 -11.77 -31.49 7.55
CA PRO A 373 -12.95 -30.63 7.46
C PRO A 373 -13.35 -30.06 8.84
N PRO A 374 -13.19 -28.74 9.09
CA PRO A 374 -13.59 -28.13 10.34
C PRO A 374 -15.11 -27.96 10.42
N ALA A 375 -15.62 -27.72 11.63
CA ALA A 375 -17.01 -27.34 11.81
C ALA A 375 -17.28 -25.97 11.19
N ARG A 376 -18.49 -25.74 10.68
CA ARG A 376 -18.88 -24.44 10.10
C ARG A 376 -19.14 -23.41 11.21
N SER A 377 -18.81 -22.15 10.96
CA SER A 377 -19.36 -21.01 11.70
C SER A 377 -20.11 -20.04 10.78
N ASP A 378 -20.83 -19.11 11.39
CA ASP A 378 -21.17 -17.87 10.74
C ASP A 378 -19.99 -16.86 10.79
N VAL A 379 -20.20 -15.68 10.20
CA VAL A 379 -19.20 -14.61 10.10
C VAL A 379 -18.79 -14.00 11.46
N TRP A 380 -19.55 -14.27 12.52
CA TRP A 380 -19.31 -13.78 13.88
C TRP A 380 -18.58 -14.81 14.75
N GLY A 381 -18.39 -16.03 14.25
CA GLY A 381 -17.75 -17.12 14.99
C GLY A 381 -18.73 -17.93 15.84
N GLU A 382 -20.04 -17.87 15.55
CA GLU A 382 -21.03 -18.74 16.17
C GLU A 382 -21.14 -20.07 15.41
N ALA A 383 -21.38 -21.16 16.13
CA ALA A 383 -21.44 -22.48 15.53
C ALA A 383 -22.63 -22.61 14.55
N ALA A 384 -22.35 -23.11 13.35
CA ALA A 384 -23.35 -23.40 12.34
C ALA A 384 -23.41 -24.91 12.05
N PRO A 385 -24.56 -25.45 11.59
CA PRO A 385 -24.67 -26.87 11.26
C PRO A 385 -23.72 -27.29 10.13
N GLY A 386 -23.08 -28.46 10.31
CA GLY A 386 -22.26 -29.13 9.30
C GLY A 386 -20.76 -28.79 9.39
N SER A 387 -20.02 -29.33 8.43
CA SER A 387 -18.58 -29.12 8.25
C SER A 387 -18.30 -28.44 6.91
N VAL A 388 -17.07 -27.95 6.76
CA VAL A 388 -16.57 -27.41 5.49
C VAL A 388 -15.57 -28.40 4.92
N GLU A 389 -15.95 -29.15 3.90
CA GLU A 389 -15.07 -30.13 3.24
C GLU A 389 -14.20 -29.53 2.14
N SER A 390 -14.66 -28.43 1.56
CA SER A 390 -13.95 -27.71 0.50
C SER A 390 -14.29 -26.23 0.50
N VAL A 391 -13.40 -25.44 -0.09
CA VAL A 391 -13.58 -24.02 -0.37
C VAL A 391 -13.76 -23.87 -1.88
N PRO A 392 -14.99 -23.61 -2.36
CA PRO A 392 -15.25 -23.43 -3.80
C PRO A 392 -14.45 -22.27 -4.40
N PRO A 393 -14.33 -22.18 -5.74
CA PRO A 393 -13.68 -21.06 -6.41
C PRO A 393 -14.26 -19.72 -5.97
N HIS A 394 -13.38 -18.75 -5.68
CA HIS A 394 -13.73 -17.38 -5.26
C HIS A 394 -14.64 -17.31 -4.01
N ALA A 395 -14.68 -18.37 -3.20
CA ALA A 395 -15.52 -18.45 -2.01
C ALA A 395 -14.75 -18.08 -0.73
N ILE A 396 -15.50 -17.51 0.22
CA ILE A 396 -15.06 -17.26 1.59
C ILE A 396 -15.85 -18.20 2.50
N VAL A 397 -15.18 -18.86 3.44
CA VAL A 397 -15.80 -19.76 4.41
C VAL A 397 -15.32 -19.43 5.82
N ASP A 398 -16.26 -19.48 6.76
CA ASP A 398 -16.04 -19.29 8.18
C ASP A 398 -16.12 -20.65 8.89
N VAL A 399 -15.12 -20.95 9.70
CA VAL A 399 -14.97 -22.26 10.36
C VAL A 399 -14.64 -22.13 11.84
N LEU A 400 -15.11 -23.10 12.64
CA LEU A 400 -14.68 -23.30 14.02
C LEU A 400 -13.61 -24.37 14.10
N LEU A 401 -12.50 -23.99 14.72
CA LEU A 401 -11.40 -24.84 15.08
C LEU A 401 -11.45 -25.15 16.59
N PRO A 402 -10.84 -26.27 17.03
CA PRO A 402 -10.70 -26.58 18.44
C PRO A 402 -10.11 -25.40 19.23
N ALA A 403 -10.57 -25.23 20.48
CA ALA A 403 -10.02 -24.22 21.37
C ALA A 403 -8.50 -24.37 21.52
N PRO A 404 -7.74 -23.27 21.70
CA PRO A 404 -6.31 -23.36 21.92
C PRO A 404 -6.05 -24.13 23.24
N PRO A 405 -4.85 -24.71 23.41
CA PRO A 405 -4.47 -25.31 24.68
C PRO A 405 -4.61 -24.26 25.78
N GLN A 406 -5.03 -24.70 26.96
CA GLN A 406 -5.15 -23.80 28.10
C GLN A 406 -3.81 -23.09 28.32
N PRO A 407 -3.82 -21.76 28.50
CA PRO A 407 -2.61 -21.02 28.80
C PRO A 407 -1.91 -21.61 30.02
N ALA A 408 -0.58 -21.71 29.98
CA ALA A 408 0.19 -22.13 31.12
C ALA A 408 -0.07 -21.18 32.30
N SER A 409 -0.11 -21.73 33.52
CA SER A 409 -0.30 -20.93 34.74
C SER A 409 0.80 -19.90 34.96
N ARG A 410 1.98 -20.13 34.36
CA ARG A 410 3.11 -19.20 34.32
C ARG A 410 3.55 -18.96 32.87
N PRO A 411 3.40 -17.74 32.34
CA PRO A 411 3.89 -17.39 31.01
C PRO A 411 5.41 -17.54 30.90
N ALA A 412 5.90 -18.00 29.75
CA ALA A 412 7.34 -18.04 29.48
C ALA A 412 7.90 -16.63 29.22
N PRO A 413 9.14 -16.32 29.67
CA PRO A 413 9.89 -15.19 29.15
C PRO A 413 10.18 -15.43 27.66
N LEU A 414 9.96 -14.41 26.83
CA LEU A 414 10.12 -14.49 25.38
C LEU A 414 11.02 -13.39 24.84
N VAL A 415 11.80 -13.72 23.81
CA VAL A 415 12.45 -12.77 22.91
C VAL A 415 11.93 -13.02 21.50
N VAL A 416 11.38 -11.99 20.85
CA VAL A 416 10.94 -12.05 19.46
C VAL A 416 12.05 -11.46 18.59
N HIS A 417 12.55 -12.23 17.62
CA HIS A 417 13.70 -11.85 16.80
C HIS A 417 13.33 -11.00 15.58
N ASP A 418 12.12 -11.16 15.05
CA ASP A 418 11.67 -10.63 13.76
C ASP A 418 10.23 -10.08 13.81
N GLY A 419 9.94 -9.30 14.86
CA GLY A 419 8.63 -8.68 15.05
C GLY A 419 8.27 -7.63 13.99
N PRO A 420 6.97 -7.28 13.87
CA PRO A 420 6.53 -6.21 12.98
C PRO A 420 7.20 -4.88 13.36
N ALA A 421 7.84 -4.25 12.38
CA ALA A 421 8.49 -2.95 12.55
C ALA A 421 7.63 -1.82 11.98
N TRP A 422 7.61 -0.69 12.68
CA TRP A 422 7.08 0.55 12.14
C TRP A 422 8.00 1.06 11.02
N ARG A 423 7.44 1.36 9.85
CA ARG A 423 8.19 1.63 8.61
C ARG A 423 8.11 3.07 8.13
N VAL A 424 7.50 3.96 8.90
CA VAL A 424 7.23 5.35 8.50
C VAL A 424 7.90 6.30 9.47
N GLY A 425 8.84 7.10 8.98
CA GLY A 425 9.50 8.13 9.76
C GLY A 425 8.61 9.35 10.06
N THR A 426 9.15 10.28 10.84
CA THR A 426 8.48 11.54 11.17
C THR A 426 8.27 12.40 9.93
N ASN A 427 7.12 13.06 9.86
CA ASN A 427 6.81 14.03 8.83
C ASN A 427 7.60 15.33 9.01
N ARG A 428 8.28 15.79 7.96
CA ARG A 428 9.04 17.05 7.98
C ARG A 428 8.43 18.14 7.10
N SER A 429 7.32 17.85 6.42
CA SER A 429 6.71 18.78 5.47
C SER A 429 6.23 20.07 6.14
N ARG A 430 6.46 21.21 5.50
CA ARG A 430 6.09 22.55 6.00
C ARG A 430 5.21 23.33 5.02
N PRO A 431 4.17 24.03 5.49
CA PRO A 431 3.45 24.97 4.62
C PRO A 431 4.43 26.00 4.02
N ASP A 432 4.35 26.22 2.72
CA ASP A 432 5.12 27.26 2.03
C ASP A 432 4.49 28.64 2.30
N PRO A 433 5.20 29.60 2.92
CA PRO A 433 4.68 30.95 3.15
C PRO A 433 4.20 31.67 1.88
N ALA A 434 4.82 31.40 0.72
CA ALA A 434 4.41 32.01 -0.54
C ALA A 434 3.02 31.53 -0.97
N VAL A 435 2.75 30.23 -0.81
CA VAL A 435 1.43 29.65 -1.09
C VAL A 435 0.39 30.21 -0.12
N LEU A 436 0.71 30.36 1.17
CA LEU A 436 -0.22 30.96 2.14
C LEU A 436 -0.58 32.41 1.76
N ALA A 437 0.41 33.21 1.35
CA ALA A 437 0.18 34.57 0.88
C ALA A 437 -0.69 34.61 -0.39
N GLU A 438 -0.55 33.63 -1.29
CA GLU A 438 -1.42 33.50 -2.47
C GLU A 438 -2.87 33.18 -2.07
N LEU A 439 -3.07 32.26 -1.11
CA LEU A 439 -4.41 31.95 -0.58
C LEU A 439 -5.08 33.19 0.03
N GLU A 440 -4.35 34.00 0.80
CA GLU A 440 -4.84 35.25 1.37
C GLU A 440 -5.25 36.26 0.28
N GLN A 441 -4.43 36.43 -0.76
CA GLN A 441 -4.75 37.32 -1.88
C GLN A 441 -6.01 36.86 -2.61
N ARG A 442 -6.15 35.55 -2.84
CA ARG A 442 -7.33 34.98 -3.49
C ARG A 442 -8.58 35.12 -2.64
N MET A 443 -8.48 34.97 -1.32
CA MET A 443 -9.56 35.25 -0.38
C MET A 443 -10.01 36.72 -0.45
N ALA A 444 -9.07 37.67 -0.51
CA ALA A 444 -9.39 39.09 -0.63
C ALA A 444 -10.11 39.39 -1.95
N ALA A 445 -9.66 38.79 -3.06
CA ALA A 445 -10.30 38.92 -4.35
C ALA A 445 -11.73 38.35 -4.37
N LEU A 446 -11.96 37.15 -3.82
CA LEU A 446 -13.29 36.55 -3.71
C LEU A 446 -14.23 37.38 -2.82
N THR A 447 -13.69 37.95 -1.74
CA THR A 447 -14.45 38.84 -0.85
C THR A 447 -14.91 40.10 -1.59
N ALA A 448 -14.04 40.69 -2.43
CA ALA A 448 -14.40 41.82 -3.27
C ALA A 448 -15.48 41.44 -4.30
N GLN A 449 -15.34 40.29 -4.97
CA GLN A 449 -16.35 39.78 -5.91
C GLN A 449 -17.72 39.57 -5.24
N LEU A 450 -17.74 38.99 -4.03
CA LEU A 450 -18.97 38.83 -3.25
C LEU A 450 -19.61 40.16 -2.86
N ALA A 451 -18.80 41.18 -2.53
CA ALA A 451 -19.30 42.52 -2.22
C ALA A 451 -19.87 43.24 -3.45
N GLU A 452 -19.29 43.00 -4.63
CA GLU A 452 -19.78 43.52 -5.91
C GLU A 452 -21.03 42.78 -6.43
N LEU A 453 -21.30 41.58 -5.94
CA LEU A 453 -22.46 40.78 -6.33
C LEU A 453 -23.75 41.41 -5.79
N ALA A 454 -24.28 42.38 -6.55
CA ALA A 454 -25.49 43.10 -6.18
C ALA A 454 -26.72 42.17 -6.07
N PRO A 455 -27.63 42.43 -5.11
CA PRO A 455 -28.89 41.70 -5.01
C PRO A 455 -29.63 41.78 -6.34
N ALA A 456 -30.34 40.70 -6.69
CA ALA A 456 -31.11 40.66 -7.91
C ALA A 456 -32.13 41.81 -7.94
N ALA A 457 -32.22 42.51 -9.08
CA ALA A 457 -33.14 43.63 -9.22
C ALA A 457 -34.58 43.19 -8.89
N PRO A 458 -35.45 44.06 -8.34
CA PRO A 458 -36.81 43.69 -7.95
C PRO A 458 -37.64 43.05 -9.08
N ASN A 459 -37.32 43.40 -10.33
CA ASN A 459 -38.01 42.93 -11.54
C ASN A 459 -37.28 41.77 -12.26
N SER A 460 -36.25 41.18 -11.65
CA SER A 460 -35.50 40.07 -12.25
C SER A 460 -36.34 38.79 -12.35
N SER A 461 -36.11 38.00 -13.40
CA SER A 461 -36.80 36.72 -13.55
C SER A 461 -36.43 35.75 -12.41
N THR A 462 -37.29 34.77 -12.13
CA THR A 462 -36.96 33.71 -11.15
C THR A 462 -35.68 32.96 -11.54
N ALA A 463 -35.47 32.70 -12.84
CA ALA A 463 -34.26 32.05 -13.32
C ALA A 463 -33.01 32.90 -13.03
N ASP A 464 -33.05 34.21 -13.26
CA ASP A 464 -31.91 35.10 -12.98
C ASP A 464 -31.60 35.18 -11.49
N ARG A 465 -32.63 35.20 -10.63
CA ARG A 465 -32.46 35.16 -9.18
C ARG A 465 -31.77 33.87 -8.73
N LEU A 466 -32.20 32.72 -9.25
CA LEU A 466 -31.63 31.42 -8.91
C LEU A 466 -30.19 31.27 -9.43
N ARG A 467 -29.88 31.76 -10.64
CA ARG A 467 -28.50 31.78 -11.17
C ARG A 467 -27.56 32.67 -10.36
N ARG A 468 -28.03 33.85 -9.95
CA ARG A 468 -27.24 34.74 -9.07
C ARG A 468 -27.00 34.14 -7.69
N GLU A 469 -28.02 33.51 -7.12
CA GLU A 469 -27.91 32.82 -5.83
C GLU A 469 -26.96 31.62 -5.92
N HIS A 470 -27.00 30.86 -7.01
CA HIS A 470 -26.01 29.81 -7.29
C HIS A 470 -24.60 30.37 -7.37
N HIS A 471 -24.38 31.44 -8.13
CA HIS A 471 -23.07 32.08 -8.24
C HIS A 471 -22.56 32.59 -6.89
N ARG A 472 -23.45 33.15 -6.06
CA ARG A 472 -23.13 33.53 -4.68
C ARG A 472 -22.65 32.32 -3.86
N TYR A 473 -23.37 31.20 -3.90
CA TYR A 473 -22.95 29.99 -3.18
C TYR A 473 -21.66 29.39 -3.69
N VAL A 474 -21.35 29.52 -4.99
CA VAL A 474 -20.04 29.12 -5.55
C VAL A 474 -18.93 29.95 -4.91
N LEU A 475 -19.04 31.29 -4.94
CA LEU A 475 -18.05 32.19 -4.36
C LEU A 475 -17.92 32.04 -2.84
N GLU A 476 -19.04 31.95 -2.11
CA GLU A 476 -19.04 31.73 -0.65
C GLU A 476 -18.35 30.40 -0.28
N ARG A 477 -18.59 29.34 -1.06
CA ARG A 477 -17.95 28.03 -0.86
C ARG A 477 -16.45 28.12 -1.09
N GLU A 478 -16.00 28.69 -2.20
CA GLU A 478 -14.58 28.85 -2.49
C GLU A 478 -13.86 29.67 -1.41
N LEU A 479 -14.48 30.77 -0.95
CA LEU A 479 -13.93 31.57 0.14
C LEU A 479 -13.80 30.76 1.44
N ALA A 480 -14.81 29.96 1.78
CA ALA A 480 -14.77 29.08 2.95
C ALA A 480 -13.70 27.98 2.82
N GLU A 481 -13.45 27.48 1.61
CA GLU A 481 -12.40 26.50 1.36
C GLU A 481 -11.01 27.07 1.64
N LEU A 482 -10.73 28.25 1.06
CA LEU A 482 -9.46 28.94 1.29
C LEU A 482 -9.26 29.30 2.76
N ARG A 483 -10.32 29.77 3.46
CA ARG A 483 -10.23 30.11 4.88
C ARG A 483 -9.86 28.89 5.72
N LEU A 484 -10.51 27.76 5.51
CA LEU A 484 -10.20 26.54 6.27
C LEU A 484 -8.80 26.02 5.93
N SER A 485 -8.42 26.04 4.66
CA SER A 485 -7.06 25.68 4.22
C SER A 485 -6.00 26.55 4.90
N LEU A 486 -6.20 27.86 4.97
CA LEU A 486 -5.28 28.79 5.63
C LEU A 486 -5.16 28.49 7.13
N LEU A 487 -6.30 28.40 7.85
CA LEU A 487 -6.34 28.12 9.29
C LEU A 487 -5.60 26.84 9.68
N LEU A 488 -5.82 25.75 8.92
CA LEU A 488 -5.15 24.46 9.17
C LEU A 488 -3.62 24.58 9.04
N ASN A 489 -3.15 25.34 8.06
CA ASN A 489 -1.71 25.51 7.79
C ASN A 489 -1.06 26.52 8.77
N GLU A 490 -1.74 27.59 9.15
CA GLU A 490 -1.28 28.53 10.19
C GLU A 490 -1.14 27.83 11.54
N ARG A 491 -2.14 27.01 11.92
CA ARG A 491 -2.10 26.22 13.15
C ARG A 491 -0.87 25.31 13.19
N LYS A 492 -0.57 24.66 12.07
CA LYS A 492 0.62 23.81 11.95
C LYS A 492 1.93 24.61 12.04
N LEU A 493 2.00 25.80 11.45
CA LEU A 493 3.18 26.67 11.58
C LEU A 493 3.41 27.10 13.04
N ALA A 494 2.32 27.31 13.80
CA ALA A 494 2.40 27.68 15.21
C ALA A 494 3.02 26.60 16.12
N GLU A 495 3.01 25.33 15.70
CA GLU A 495 3.63 24.21 16.44
C GLU A 495 5.18 24.22 16.41
N GLY A 496 5.80 25.15 15.68
CA GLY A 496 7.26 25.27 15.58
C GLY A 496 7.91 24.14 14.77
N GLU A 497 9.24 24.01 14.84
CA GLU A 497 10.09 23.19 13.93
C GLU A 497 9.89 21.67 14.02
N THR A 498 9.27 21.16 15.08
CA THR A 498 8.93 19.74 15.22
C THR A 498 7.49 19.63 15.71
N PRO A 499 6.48 19.62 14.82
CA PRO A 499 5.10 19.75 15.24
C PRO A 499 4.73 18.53 16.07
N SER A 500 4.12 18.74 17.22
CA SER A 500 3.46 17.64 17.91
C SER A 500 2.28 17.21 17.04
N HIS A 501 1.97 15.92 16.88
CA HIS A 501 0.73 15.55 16.18
C HIS A 501 -0.54 15.94 16.98
N ALA A 502 -0.40 16.57 18.15
CA ALA A 502 -1.51 16.95 19.02
C ALA A 502 -2.45 17.95 18.35
N TYR A 503 -1.96 18.89 17.53
CA TYR A 503 -2.82 19.85 16.82
C TYR A 503 -3.85 19.20 15.88
N LEU A 504 -3.66 17.94 15.48
CA LEU A 504 -4.63 17.19 14.66
C LEU A 504 -5.78 16.60 15.50
N TYR A 505 -5.57 16.43 16.81
CA TYR A 505 -6.51 15.77 17.71
C TYR A 505 -7.11 16.74 18.73
N ASP A 506 -6.44 17.86 19.00
CA ASP A 506 -6.93 18.90 19.87
C ASP A 506 -8.05 19.70 19.17
N PRO A 507 -9.25 19.77 19.75
CA PRO A 507 -10.35 20.51 19.15
C PRO A 507 -10.01 22.00 19.10
N ASP A 508 -10.21 22.59 17.93
CA ASP A 508 -10.08 24.03 17.69
C ASP A 508 -11.44 24.55 17.20
N ASP A 509 -12.04 25.45 17.99
CA ASP A 509 -13.39 25.97 17.75
C ASP A 509 -13.48 26.77 16.44
N GLU A 510 -12.42 27.48 16.05
CA GLU A 510 -12.40 28.27 14.83
C GLU A 510 -12.33 27.35 13.61
N ILE A 511 -11.44 26.36 13.63
CA ILE A 511 -11.32 25.34 12.57
C ILE A 511 -12.64 24.55 12.46
N ALA A 512 -13.24 24.14 13.59
CA ALA A 512 -14.49 23.42 13.61
C ALA A 512 -15.65 24.26 13.03
N ALA A 513 -15.73 25.54 13.38
CA ALA A 513 -16.73 26.46 12.85
C ALA A 513 -16.56 26.68 11.33
N ALA A 514 -15.33 26.86 10.86
CA ALA A 514 -15.01 26.99 9.44
C ALA A 514 -15.38 25.71 8.65
N GLY A 515 -15.05 24.54 9.19
CA GLY A 515 -15.44 23.24 8.63
C GLY A 515 -16.96 23.05 8.52
N LEU A 516 -17.70 23.43 9.56
CA LEU A 516 -19.17 23.38 9.54
C LEU A 516 -19.78 24.34 8.52
N ALA A 517 -19.24 25.57 8.42
CA ALA A 517 -19.68 26.56 7.45
C ALA A 517 -19.46 26.05 6.01
N LEU A 518 -18.28 25.52 5.72
CA LEU A 518 -17.97 24.91 4.43
C LEU A 518 -18.93 23.77 4.10
N ASN A 519 -19.19 22.86 5.05
CA ASN A 519 -20.10 21.74 4.81
C ASN A 519 -21.52 22.22 4.44
N ARG A 520 -22.04 23.24 5.13
CA ARG A 520 -23.34 23.86 4.80
C ARG A 520 -23.34 24.47 3.40
N LEU A 521 -22.26 25.17 3.02
CA LEU A 521 -22.13 25.78 1.70
C LEU A 521 -22.02 24.75 0.58
N ARG A 522 -21.31 23.63 0.81
CA ARG A 522 -21.23 22.51 -0.14
C ARG A 522 -22.62 21.92 -0.44
N ILE A 523 -23.45 21.73 0.59
CA ILE A 523 -24.82 21.25 0.42
C ILE A 523 -25.64 22.25 -0.39
N LYS A 524 -25.61 23.54 -0.03
CA LYS A 524 -26.37 24.59 -0.72
C LYS A 524 -25.95 24.73 -2.19
N ARG A 525 -24.64 24.80 -2.47
CA ARG A 525 -24.11 24.86 -3.83
C ARG A 525 -24.55 23.67 -4.66
N ARG A 526 -24.47 22.45 -4.11
CA ARG A 526 -24.88 21.23 -4.83
C ARG A 526 -26.37 21.22 -5.16
N ILE A 527 -27.23 21.67 -4.25
CA ILE A 527 -28.66 21.83 -4.52
C ILE A 527 -28.87 22.79 -5.70
N PHE A 528 -28.16 23.92 -5.71
CA PHE A 528 -28.28 24.92 -6.77
C PHE A 528 -27.67 24.49 -8.10
N ASP A 529 -26.64 23.62 -8.13
CA ASP A 529 -26.15 23.01 -9.37
C ASP A 529 -27.30 22.30 -10.10
N TYR A 530 -28.09 21.49 -9.37
CA TYR A 530 -29.25 20.80 -9.94
C TYR A 530 -30.38 21.75 -10.33
N VAL A 531 -30.65 22.77 -9.51
CA VAL A 531 -31.69 23.77 -9.82
C VAL A 531 -31.35 24.52 -11.10
N VAL A 532 -30.11 24.98 -11.27
CA VAL A 532 -29.68 25.70 -12.47
C VAL A 532 -29.68 24.79 -13.70
N ALA A 533 -29.20 23.56 -13.58
CA ALA A 533 -29.27 22.59 -14.67
C ALA A 533 -30.72 22.30 -15.13
N ALA A 534 -31.68 22.31 -14.21
CA ALA A 534 -33.10 22.15 -14.51
C ALA A 534 -33.77 23.42 -15.08
N LEU A 535 -33.13 24.59 -15.03
CA LEU A 535 -33.64 25.81 -15.68
C LEU A 535 -33.22 25.90 -17.16
N GLU A 536 -32.27 25.07 -17.59
CA GLU A 536 -31.76 24.98 -18.96
C GLU A 536 -32.46 23.89 -19.78
N SER A 537 -33.46 23.21 -19.18
CA SER A 537 -34.45 22.36 -19.84
C SER A 537 -35.70 23.13 -20.20
#